data_AF-A0A2P6W788-F1
#
_entry.id   AF-A0A2P6W788-F1
#
_cell.length_a   1.000
_cell.length_b   1.000
_cell.length_c   1.000
_cell.angle_alpha   90.00
_cell.angle_beta   90.00
_cell.angle_gamma   90.00
#
_symmetry.space_group_name_H-M   'P 1'
#
loop_
_entity.id
_entity.type
_entity.pdbx_description
1 polymer ?
#
loop_
_entity_poly.entity_id
_entity_poly.type
_entity_poly.pdbx_seq_one_letter_code
_entity_poly.pdbx_strand_id
1 'polypeptide(L)'
;MTEQINWKDRAQELPEKYQGLDLDDETEENLKERYEQMQYEPGEAIGMIAAQSMAEPATQMTMETYHQAGGAQVSLTAGLPRLEEIVDARRNPKTPAMNVYLKEDFNSKEDAKRLARKLREVKFQDLIRKDTIDIMQLEVEYELNSDLLEDYDITPEEVREQVKDSVRRSKVTVED
;
A
#
# COMPACT_ATOMS: atom_id res chain seq x y z
N MET A 1 0.43 -34.07 5.69
CA MET A 1 -0.14 -34.61 6.94
C MET A 1 -0.24 -33.43 7.88
N THR A 2 -1.44 -32.86 8.04
CA THR A 2 -1.66 -31.78 9.00
C THR A 2 -1.74 -32.46 10.36
N GLU A 3 -0.69 -32.39 11.16
CA GLU A 3 -0.78 -32.78 12.56
C GLU A 3 -1.90 -31.95 13.17
N GLN A 4 -2.92 -32.63 13.72
CA GLN A 4 -3.91 -31.98 14.55
C GLN A 4 -3.17 -31.45 15.78
N ILE A 5 -2.75 -30.20 15.74
CA ILE A 5 -2.17 -29.51 16.88
C ILE A 5 -3.27 -29.41 17.94
N ASN A 6 -3.21 -30.30 18.93
CA ASN A 6 -4.09 -30.27 20.08
C ASN A 6 -3.60 -29.16 21.02
N TRP A 7 -4.34 -28.06 21.06
CA TRP A 7 -4.02 -26.89 21.87
C TRP A 7 -3.86 -27.20 23.37
N LYS A 8 -4.42 -28.32 23.85
CA LYS A 8 -4.26 -28.78 25.24
C LYS A 8 -2.84 -29.24 25.54
N ASP A 9 -2.16 -29.83 24.54
CA ASP A 9 -0.81 -30.35 24.70
C ASP A 9 0.21 -29.19 24.70
N ARG A 10 -0.12 -28.08 24.01
CA ARG A 10 0.71 -26.86 23.97
C ARG A 10 0.65 -26.00 25.25
N ALA A 11 -0.35 -26.20 26.09
CA ALA A 11 -0.50 -25.46 27.34
C ALA A 11 0.39 -26.01 28.47
N GLN A 12 0.91 -27.23 28.31
CA GLN A 12 1.69 -27.92 29.35
C GLN A 12 3.20 -27.69 29.24
N GLU A 13 3.67 -27.18 28.09
CA GLU A 13 5.09 -26.95 27.84
C GLU A 13 5.41 -25.45 27.74
N LEU A 14 6.56 -25.04 28.29
CA LEU A 14 7.07 -23.68 28.10
C LEU A 14 7.27 -23.41 26.60
N PRO A 15 6.99 -22.20 26.10
CA PRO A 15 7.26 -21.84 24.71
C PRO A 15 8.74 -22.06 24.34
N GLU A 16 9.03 -22.45 23.08
CA GLU A 16 10.39 -22.70 22.56
C GLU A 16 11.40 -21.58 22.90
N LYS A 17 10.94 -20.32 22.95
CA LYS A 17 11.75 -19.15 23.33
C LYS A 17 12.35 -19.23 24.74
N TYR A 18 11.71 -19.97 25.63
CA TYR A 18 12.10 -20.13 27.02
C TYR A 18 12.71 -21.52 27.31
N GLN A 19 12.80 -22.39 26.31
CA GLN A 19 13.43 -23.70 26.43
C GLN A 19 14.94 -23.56 26.19
N GLY A 20 15.76 -24.11 27.11
CA GLY A 20 17.23 -24.12 26.97
C GLY A 20 17.94 -22.82 27.33
N LEU A 21 17.30 -21.93 28.09
CA LEU A 21 17.97 -20.82 28.76
C LEU A 21 18.75 -21.36 29.97
N ASP A 22 19.96 -20.87 30.19
CA ASP A 22 20.77 -21.15 31.39
C ASP A 22 20.21 -20.33 32.55
N LEU A 23 19.09 -20.80 33.11
CA LEU A 23 18.38 -20.19 34.24
C LEU A 23 18.72 -20.94 35.52
N ASP A 24 18.78 -20.20 36.63
CA ASP A 24 18.77 -20.78 37.97
C ASP A 24 17.45 -21.53 38.21
N ASP A 25 17.52 -22.62 38.99
CA ASP A 25 16.38 -23.49 39.28
C ASP A 25 15.16 -22.70 39.83
N GLU A 26 15.43 -21.67 40.65
CA GLU A 26 14.40 -20.79 41.23
C GLU A 26 13.70 -19.94 40.15
N THR A 27 14.45 -19.37 39.21
CA THR A 27 13.88 -18.57 38.11
C THR A 27 13.12 -19.45 37.12
N GLU A 28 13.57 -20.69 36.86
CA GLU A 28 12.84 -21.62 35.99
C GLU A 28 11.49 -22.02 36.60
N GLU A 29 11.44 -22.29 37.91
CA GLU A 29 10.20 -22.60 38.63
C GLU A 29 9.23 -21.41 38.62
N ASN A 30 9.71 -20.21 38.97
CA ASN A 30 8.93 -18.97 38.91
C ASN A 30 8.38 -18.66 37.50
N LEU A 31 9.13 -19.00 36.46
CA LEU A 31 8.71 -18.80 35.07
C LEU A 31 7.57 -19.75 34.70
N LYS A 32 7.65 -21.02 35.12
CA LYS A 32 6.59 -22.02 34.90
C LYS A 32 5.30 -21.61 35.60
N GLU A 33 5.38 -21.23 36.87
CA GLU A 33 4.21 -20.78 37.63
C GLU A 33 3.54 -19.55 37.00
N ARG A 34 4.34 -18.55 36.58
CA ARG A 34 3.81 -17.36 35.91
C ARG A 34 3.19 -17.70 34.55
N TYR A 35 3.79 -18.62 33.80
CA TYR A 35 3.25 -19.04 32.51
C TYR A 35 1.90 -19.71 32.65
N GLU A 36 1.74 -20.61 33.63
CA GLU A 36 0.46 -21.25 33.94
C GLU A 36 -0.61 -20.22 34.32
N GLN A 37 -0.25 -19.19 35.10
CA GLN A 37 -1.17 -18.11 35.50
C GLN A 37 -1.55 -17.15 34.36
N MET A 38 -0.75 -17.06 33.30
CA MET A 38 -1.03 -16.20 32.12
C MET A 38 -1.99 -16.85 31.11
N GLN A 39 -2.34 -18.12 31.32
CA GLN A 39 -3.25 -18.82 30.42
C GLN A 39 -4.68 -18.33 30.62
N TYR A 40 -5.42 -18.19 29.50
CA TYR A 40 -6.83 -17.85 29.54
C TYR A 40 -7.67 -19.02 30.06
N GLU A 41 -8.71 -18.71 30.82
CA GLU A 41 -9.62 -19.73 31.32
C GLU A 41 -10.45 -20.34 30.18
N PRO A 42 -10.53 -21.68 30.09
CA PRO A 42 -11.37 -22.32 29.09
C PRO A 42 -12.84 -21.92 29.25
N GLY A 43 -13.47 -21.49 28.15
CA GLY A 43 -14.89 -21.09 28.13
C GLY A 43 -15.14 -19.59 28.25
N GLU A 44 -14.08 -18.78 28.37
CA GLU A 44 -14.21 -17.33 28.33
C GLU A 44 -14.69 -16.82 26.95
N ALA A 45 -15.52 -15.78 26.96
CA ALA A 45 -16.12 -15.19 25.76
C ALA A 45 -15.15 -14.26 25.01
N ILE A 46 -13.99 -14.80 24.58
CA ILE A 46 -12.90 -14.04 23.95
C ILE A 46 -13.34 -13.22 22.73
N GLY A 47 -14.34 -13.69 21.97
CA GLY A 47 -14.85 -12.98 20.81
C GLY A 47 -15.57 -11.68 21.18
N MET A 48 -16.28 -11.67 22.30
CA MET A 48 -17.00 -10.49 22.79
C MET A 48 -16.02 -9.45 23.35
N ILE A 49 -15.05 -9.93 24.14
CA ILE A 49 -13.99 -9.08 24.68
C ILE A 49 -13.18 -8.45 23.55
N ALA A 50 -12.73 -9.25 22.57
CA ALA A 50 -11.98 -8.76 21.42
C ALA A 50 -12.77 -7.71 20.61
N ALA A 51 -14.06 -7.95 20.37
CA ALA A 51 -14.91 -7.00 19.66
C ALA A 51 -15.01 -5.65 20.40
N GLN A 52 -15.23 -5.69 21.72
CA GLN A 52 -15.30 -4.48 22.55
C GLN A 52 -13.95 -3.75 22.60
N SER A 53 -12.85 -4.48 22.81
CA SER A 53 -11.49 -3.92 22.86
C SER A 53 -11.08 -3.23 21.55
N MET A 54 -11.60 -3.66 20.41
CA MET A 54 -11.42 -2.97 19.13
C MET A 54 -12.36 -1.78 18.95
N ALA A 55 -13.62 -1.90 19.40
CA ALA A 55 -14.66 -0.89 19.18
C ALA A 55 -14.51 0.35 20.09
N GLU A 56 -14.09 0.19 21.35
CA GLU A 56 -13.87 1.30 22.27
C GLU A 56 -12.89 2.36 21.74
N PRO A 57 -11.66 2.01 21.31
CA PRO A 57 -10.74 3.01 20.75
C PRO A 57 -11.20 3.55 19.41
N ALA A 58 -11.98 2.79 18.63
CA ALA A 58 -12.50 3.24 17.34
C ALA A 58 -13.39 4.50 17.48
N THR A 59 -14.09 4.66 18.61
CA THR A 59 -14.86 5.88 18.92
C THR A 59 -13.97 7.11 19.11
N GLN A 60 -12.76 6.93 19.64
CA GLN A 60 -11.77 7.98 19.85
C GLN A 60 -11.00 8.32 18.56
N MET A 61 -10.90 7.36 17.62
CA MET A 61 -10.21 7.52 16.33
C MET A 61 -10.98 8.34 15.28
N THR A 62 -12.03 9.06 15.67
CA THR A 62 -12.88 9.82 14.73
C THR A 62 -12.20 11.10 14.21
N MET A 63 -11.16 11.63 14.86
CA MET A 63 -10.60 12.97 14.58
C MET A 63 -9.06 13.07 14.62
N GLU A 64 -8.31 12.00 14.39
CA GLU A 64 -6.85 12.09 14.23
C GLU A 64 -6.38 11.33 13.00
N THR A 65 -5.86 12.04 11.98
CA THR A 65 -4.79 11.61 11.02
C THR A 65 -4.62 12.59 9.83
N TYR A 66 -4.44 13.89 10.06
CA TYR A 66 -3.93 14.80 9.00
C TYR A 66 -2.57 15.42 9.34
N HIS A 67 -1.95 15.01 10.45
CA HIS A 67 -0.63 15.49 10.86
C HIS A 67 0.37 14.34 10.97
N GLN A 68 0.43 13.47 9.95
CA GLN A 68 1.65 12.70 9.73
C GLN A 68 2.62 13.58 8.94
N ALA A 69 3.54 14.22 9.66
CA ALA A 69 4.58 15.05 9.08
C ALA A 69 5.70 14.16 8.51
N GLY A 70 5.64 13.89 7.20
CA GLY A 70 6.67 13.15 6.47
C GLY A 70 6.67 13.52 4.98
N GLY A 71 7.84 13.82 4.42
CA GLY A 71 8.01 14.40 3.08
C GLY A 71 7.60 13.54 1.87
N ALA A 72 6.92 12.42 2.08
CA ALA A 72 6.48 11.51 1.03
C ALA A 72 5.18 10.74 1.38
N GLN A 73 4.38 11.23 2.33
CA GLN A 73 3.10 10.60 2.65
C GLN A 73 2.05 11.02 1.63
N VAL A 74 1.75 10.11 0.70
CA VAL A 74 0.49 10.13 -0.06
C VAL A 74 -0.65 10.25 0.95
N SER A 75 -1.66 11.09 0.67
CA SER A 75 -2.84 11.25 1.52
C SER A 75 -3.65 9.94 1.55
N LEU A 76 -3.23 9.00 2.41
CA LEU A 76 -3.91 7.75 2.62
C LEU A 76 -5.10 7.96 3.55
N THR A 77 -6.19 7.24 3.27
CA THR A 77 -7.31 7.14 4.19
C THR A 77 -6.81 6.46 5.46
N ALA A 78 -6.91 7.18 6.58
CA ALA A 78 -6.47 6.72 7.89
C ALA A 78 -7.59 6.92 8.92
N GLY A 79 -7.42 6.32 10.10
CA GLY A 79 -8.41 6.33 11.19
C GLY A 79 -9.59 5.38 10.94
N LEU A 80 -10.75 5.74 11.50
CA LEU A 80 -11.97 4.92 11.46
C LEU A 80 -12.42 4.52 10.05
N PRO A 81 -12.41 5.41 9.03
CA PRO A 81 -12.84 5.03 7.68
C PRO A 81 -11.99 3.91 7.07
N ARG A 82 -10.70 3.83 7.42
CA ARG A 82 -9.81 2.77 6.91
C ARG A 82 -10.07 1.44 7.62
N LEU A 83 -10.36 1.47 8.92
CA LEU A 83 -10.72 0.29 9.69
C LEU A 83 -12.02 -0.33 9.15
N GLU A 84 -13.03 0.49 8.87
CA GLU A 84 -14.30 0.06 8.26
C GLU A 84 -14.07 -0.62 6.91
N GLU A 85 -13.25 -0.04 6.02
CA GLU A 85 -12.93 -0.65 4.71
C GLU A 85 -12.29 -2.04 4.82
N ILE A 86 -11.42 -2.23 5.81
CA ILE A 86 -10.71 -3.51 6.04
C ILE A 86 -11.67 -4.55 6.61
N VAL A 87 -12.46 -4.19 7.63
CA VAL A 87 -13.41 -5.10 8.30
C VAL A 87 -14.53 -5.51 7.33
N ASP A 88 -15.03 -4.59 6.51
CA ASP A 88 -16.04 -4.87 5.49
C ASP A 88 -15.49 -5.65 4.27
N ALA A 89 -14.18 -5.85 4.19
CA ALA A 89 -13.50 -6.46 3.05
C ALA A 89 -13.90 -5.83 1.70
N ARG A 90 -13.93 -4.49 1.64
CA ARG A 90 -14.35 -3.78 0.42
C ARG A 90 -13.43 -4.12 -0.75
N ARG A 91 -14.04 -4.47 -1.90
CA ARG A 91 -13.30 -4.81 -3.12
C ARG A 91 -12.39 -3.68 -3.62
N ASN A 92 -12.87 -2.44 -3.52
CA ASN A 92 -12.16 -1.26 -4.00
C ASN A 92 -11.96 -0.28 -2.82
N PRO A 93 -10.77 -0.25 -2.18
CA PRO A 93 -10.47 0.73 -1.15
C PRO A 93 -10.35 2.15 -1.75
N LYS A 94 -10.67 3.20 -0.98
CA LYS A 94 -10.68 4.59 -1.51
C LYS A 94 -9.31 5.10 -1.92
N THR A 95 -8.26 4.73 -1.17
CA THR A 95 -6.87 5.17 -1.42
C THR A 95 -5.94 3.97 -1.38
N PRO A 96 -5.87 3.16 -2.46
CA PRO A 96 -4.94 2.04 -2.53
C PRO A 96 -3.50 2.56 -2.57
N ALA A 97 -2.63 1.93 -1.79
CA ALA A 97 -1.19 2.16 -1.85
C ALA A 97 -0.42 0.85 -1.87
N MET A 98 0.76 0.91 -2.47
CA MET A 98 1.64 -0.24 -2.65
C MET A 98 3.07 0.18 -2.35
N ASN A 99 3.74 -0.61 -1.51
CA ASN A 99 5.18 -0.49 -1.30
C ASN A 99 5.89 -1.43 -2.28
N VAL A 100 6.70 -0.86 -3.18
CA VAL A 100 7.49 -1.63 -4.15
C VAL A 100 8.92 -1.72 -3.65
N TYR A 101 9.34 -2.93 -3.31
CA TYR A 101 10.71 -3.21 -2.89
C TYR A 101 11.57 -3.58 -4.10
N LEU A 102 12.79 -3.04 -4.13
CA LEU A 102 13.79 -3.37 -5.15
C LEU A 102 14.69 -4.50 -4.65
N LYS A 103 15.09 -5.40 -5.55
CA LYS A 103 16.14 -6.40 -5.25
C LYS A 103 17.48 -5.70 -5.08
N GLU A 104 18.39 -6.32 -4.34
CA GLU A 104 19.72 -5.77 -4.05
C GLU A 104 20.48 -5.33 -5.32
N ASP A 105 20.41 -6.13 -6.38
CA ASP A 105 21.06 -5.85 -7.69
C ASP A 105 20.55 -4.59 -8.39
N PHE A 106 19.34 -4.12 -8.05
CA PHE A 106 18.67 -2.97 -8.67
C PHE A 106 18.40 -1.85 -7.66
N ASN A 107 19.05 -1.89 -6.49
CA ASN A 107 18.86 -0.90 -5.43
C ASN A 107 19.72 0.36 -5.64
N SER A 108 19.85 0.80 -6.88
CA SER A 108 20.50 2.07 -7.24
C SER A 108 19.46 3.17 -7.43
N LYS A 109 19.82 4.42 -7.13
CA LYS A 109 18.92 5.57 -7.28
C LYS A 109 18.40 5.74 -8.71
N GLU A 110 19.23 5.44 -9.70
CA GLU A 110 18.87 5.52 -11.13
C GLU A 110 17.92 4.40 -11.55
N ASP A 111 18.17 3.17 -11.09
CA ASP A 111 17.30 2.03 -11.36
C ASP A 111 15.91 2.20 -10.71
N ALA A 112 15.88 2.74 -9.48
CA ALA A 112 14.65 3.08 -8.78
C ALA A 112 13.84 4.12 -9.56
N LYS A 113 14.48 5.18 -10.06
CA LYS A 113 13.82 6.18 -10.91
C LYS A 113 13.31 5.58 -12.22
N ARG A 114 14.10 4.74 -12.87
CA ARG A 114 13.71 4.05 -14.11
C ARG A 114 12.50 3.15 -13.90
N LEU A 115 12.45 2.40 -12.80
CA LEU A 115 11.29 1.57 -12.48
C LEU A 115 10.07 2.43 -12.14
N ALA A 116 10.24 3.50 -11.36
CA ALA A 116 9.17 4.42 -11.02
C ALA A 116 8.54 5.06 -12.27
N ARG A 117 9.35 5.42 -13.26
CA ARG A 117 8.88 5.90 -14.57
C ARG A 117 8.04 4.85 -15.31
N LYS A 118 8.49 3.60 -15.34
CA LYS A 118 7.77 2.50 -16.02
C LYS A 118 6.45 2.10 -15.35
N LEU A 119 6.36 2.24 -14.03
CA LEU A 119 5.15 1.91 -13.26
C LEU A 119 4.11 3.04 -13.30
N ARG A 120 4.54 4.28 -13.53
CA ARG A 120 3.67 5.45 -13.57
C ARG A 120 2.86 5.44 -14.85
N GLU A 121 1.55 5.36 -14.73
CA GLU A 121 0.63 5.64 -15.82
C GLU A 121 0.66 7.15 -16.12
N VAL A 122 0.81 7.51 -17.40
CA VAL A 122 0.76 8.89 -17.88
C VAL A 122 -0.35 8.96 -18.92
N LYS A 123 -1.32 9.85 -18.72
CA LYS A 123 -2.39 10.05 -19.70
C LYS A 123 -1.98 11.16 -20.65
N PHE A 124 -2.47 11.09 -21.89
CA PHE A 124 -2.23 12.15 -22.88
C PHE A 124 -2.65 13.53 -22.36
N GLN A 125 -3.75 13.60 -21.61
CA GLN A 125 -4.23 14.83 -20.96
C GLN A 125 -3.22 15.44 -19.99
N ASP A 126 -2.40 14.63 -19.33
CA ASP A 126 -1.39 15.10 -18.38
C ASP A 126 -0.18 15.73 -19.10
N LEU A 127 -0.01 15.45 -20.39
CA LEU A 127 1.10 15.96 -21.22
C LEU A 127 0.74 17.25 -21.98
N ILE A 128 -0.54 17.60 -22.07
CA ILE A 128 -1.03 18.76 -22.81
C ILE A 128 -0.90 20.01 -21.95
N ARG A 129 -0.18 21.02 -22.47
CA ARG A 129 -0.11 22.36 -21.89
C ARG A 129 -1.30 23.22 -22.32
N LYS A 130 -1.67 23.13 -23.59
CA LYS A 130 -2.76 23.92 -24.18
C LYS A 130 -3.43 23.15 -25.30
N ASP A 131 -4.75 23.21 -25.34
CA ASP A 131 -5.59 22.70 -26.41
C ASP A 131 -6.21 23.88 -27.19
N THR A 132 -6.03 23.87 -28.50
CA THR A 132 -6.64 24.86 -29.41
C THR A 132 -7.44 24.12 -30.47
N ILE A 133 -8.68 24.56 -30.69
CA ILE A 133 -9.57 23.98 -31.70
C ILE A 133 -9.78 25.02 -32.78
N ASP A 134 -9.28 24.74 -33.99
CA ASP A 134 -9.61 25.52 -35.18
C ASP A 134 -10.88 24.93 -35.82
N ILE A 135 -11.99 25.65 -35.63
CA ILE A 135 -13.30 25.24 -36.15
C ILE A 135 -13.39 25.45 -37.67
N MET A 136 -12.62 26.40 -38.22
CA MET A 136 -12.65 26.71 -39.65
C MET A 136 -11.93 25.64 -40.46
N GLN A 137 -10.81 25.13 -39.95
CA GLN A 137 -10.02 24.08 -40.57
C GLN A 137 -10.40 22.68 -40.08
N LEU A 138 -11.23 22.58 -39.03
CA LEU A 138 -11.58 21.34 -38.33
C LEU A 138 -10.33 20.59 -37.84
N GLU A 139 -9.37 21.35 -37.31
CA GLU A 139 -8.10 20.86 -36.77
C GLU A 139 -8.04 21.10 -35.25
N VAL A 140 -7.37 20.18 -34.55
CA VAL A 140 -7.12 20.28 -33.11
C VAL A 140 -5.63 20.30 -32.90
N GLU A 141 -5.14 21.36 -32.27
CA GLU A 141 -3.74 21.58 -31.97
C GLU A 141 -3.52 21.39 -30.47
N TYR A 142 -2.54 20.54 -30.14
CA TYR A 142 -2.14 20.28 -28.76
C TYR A 142 -0.70 20.74 -28.58
N GLU A 143 -0.48 21.73 -27.71
CA GLU A 143 0.86 22.13 -27.27
C GLU A 143 1.28 21.17 -26.16
N LEU A 144 2.31 20.35 -26.39
CA LEU A 144 2.85 19.44 -25.38
C LEU A 144 3.79 20.18 -24.43
N ASN A 145 3.82 19.76 -23.17
CA ASN A 145 4.74 20.32 -22.18
C ASN A 145 6.11 19.62 -22.26
N SER A 146 7.14 20.33 -22.73
CA SER A 146 8.53 19.85 -22.83
C SER A 146 9.12 19.40 -21.49
N ASP A 147 8.84 20.13 -20.40
CA ASP A 147 9.39 19.84 -19.08
C ASP A 147 8.87 18.49 -18.57
N LEU A 148 7.59 18.24 -18.81
CA LEU A 148 6.95 16.97 -18.46
C LEU A 148 7.49 15.83 -19.33
N LEU A 149 7.65 16.04 -20.63
CA LEU A 149 8.20 15.03 -21.53
C LEU A 149 9.61 14.57 -21.11
N GLU A 150 10.48 15.49 -20.69
CA GLU A 150 11.82 15.17 -20.17
C GLU A 150 11.76 14.41 -18.83
N ASP A 151 10.86 14.81 -17.92
CA ASP A 151 10.67 14.13 -16.64
C ASP A 151 10.14 12.70 -16.80
N TYR A 152 9.28 12.50 -17.80
CA TYR A 152 8.69 11.22 -18.17
C TYR A 152 9.59 10.37 -19.07
N ASP A 153 10.64 10.96 -19.69
CA ASP A 153 11.50 10.30 -20.68
C ASP A 153 10.69 9.80 -21.89
N ILE A 154 9.72 10.63 -22.33
CA ILE A 154 8.82 10.34 -23.45
C ILE A 154 9.19 11.27 -24.61
N THR A 155 9.32 10.70 -25.79
CA THR A 155 9.57 11.47 -27.02
C THR A 155 8.25 11.91 -27.69
N PRO A 156 8.21 13.09 -28.34
CA PRO A 156 7.04 13.51 -29.12
C PRO A 156 6.65 12.51 -30.22
N GLU A 157 7.62 11.77 -30.76
CA GLU A 157 7.39 10.69 -31.72
C GLU A 157 6.61 9.52 -31.13
N GLU A 158 6.93 9.10 -29.91
CA GLU A 158 6.18 8.04 -29.20
C GLU A 158 4.74 8.48 -28.93
N VAL A 159 4.53 9.75 -28.55
CA VAL A 159 3.18 10.32 -28.38
C VAL A 159 2.42 10.27 -29.70
N ARG A 160 3.06 10.68 -30.80
CA ARG A 160 2.45 10.66 -32.14
C ARG A 160 2.05 9.24 -32.55
N GLU A 161 2.89 8.24 -32.32
CA GLU A 161 2.60 6.85 -32.66
C GLU A 161 1.37 6.34 -31.90
N GLN A 162 1.32 6.56 -30.58
CA GLN A 162 0.16 6.16 -29.77
C GLN A 162 -1.14 6.89 -30.13
N VAL A 163 -1.07 8.18 -30.45
CA VAL A 163 -2.23 8.96 -30.87
C VAL A 163 -2.73 8.47 -32.24
N LYS A 164 -1.82 8.15 -33.17
CA LYS A 164 -2.17 7.64 -34.50
C LYS A 164 -2.89 6.28 -34.42
N ASP A 165 -2.44 5.39 -33.55
CA ASP A 165 -3.10 4.09 -33.33
C ASP A 165 -4.51 4.25 -32.73
N SER A 166 -4.68 5.25 -31.88
CA SER A 166 -5.97 5.56 -31.24
C SER A 166 -6.94 6.27 -32.19
N VAL A 167 -6.45 7.10 -33.12
CA VAL A 167 -7.27 7.93 -34.00
C VAL A 167 -7.28 7.36 -35.43
N ARG A 168 -8.28 6.52 -35.72
CA ARG A 168 -8.39 5.76 -36.99
C ARG A 168 -8.60 6.59 -38.27
N ARG A 169 -8.88 7.89 -38.19
CA ARG A 169 -9.35 8.70 -39.34
C ARG A 169 -8.76 10.11 -39.48
N SER A 170 -7.76 10.47 -38.69
CA SER A 170 -7.20 11.82 -38.70
C SER A 170 -5.72 11.80 -39.07
N LYS A 171 -5.28 12.83 -39.79
CA LYS A 171 -3.86 13.04 -40.08
C LYS A 171 -3.22 13.67 -38.84
N VAL A 172 -2.27 12.97 -38.23
CA VAL A 172 -1.53 13.46 -37.06
C VAL A 172 -0.18 14.00 -37.54
N THR A 173 0.03 15.30 -37.36
CA THR A 173 1.26 16.02 -37.63
C THR A 173 1.84 16.53 -36.31
N VAL A 174 3.16 16.47 -36.19
CA VAL A 174 3.92 17.08 -35.10
C VAL A 174 4.69 18.22 -35.75
N GLU A 175 4.49 19.43 -35.23
CA GLU A 175 5.28 20.60 -35.60
C GLU A 175 6.26 20.89 -34.45
N ASP A 176 7.50 21.25 -34.80
CA ASP A 176 8.59 21.55 -33.86
C ASP A 176 8.43 22.92 -33.19
#